data_AF-J8QHQ4-F1
#
_entry.id   AF-J8QHQ4-F1
#
_cell.length_a   1.000
_cell.length_b   1.000
_cell.length_c   1.000
_cell.angle_alpha   90.00
_cell.angle_beta   90.00
_cell.angle_gamma   90.00
#
_symmetry.space_group_name_H-M   'P 1'
#
loop_
_entity.id
_entity.type
_entity.pdbx_description
1 polymer ?
#
loop_
_entity_poly.entity_id
_entity_poly.type
_entity_poly.pdbx_seq_one_letter_code
_entity_poly.pdbx_strand_id
1 'polypeptide(L)'
;MLPRVSLFLLVASLADATLWGWPGEFTISSYMRLIAYPPGDYGETYYTCNGWHNWCDLSQCEAMEHFKWSGRFPTGYVYAQKPNAAWMDLWRLEGTNTYNIFEKNGDGTVHGQCQVDSMQPETCEYNGFTSDKAMPYLHCWQY
;
A
#
# COMPACT_ATOMS: atom_id res chain seq x y z
N MET A 1 -21.21 46.46 33.33
CA MET A 1 -21.74 45.18 32.81
C MET A 1 -20.97 44.87 31.53
N LEU A 2 -20.14 43.83 31.53
CA LEU A 2 -19.18 43.52 30.45
C LEU A 2 -19.87 42.89 29.23
N PRO A 3 -19.43 43.19 28.00
CA PRO A 3 -19.97 42.57 26.80
C PRO A 3 -19.46 41.13 26.68
N ARG A 4 -20.37 40.20 26.43
CA ARG A 4 -20.08 38.80 26.09
C ARG A 4 -19.46 38.76 24.69
N VAL A 5 -18.14 38.63 24.61
CA VAL A 5 -17.44 38.24 23.39
C VAL A 5 -17.76 36.77 23.14
N SER A 6 -18.65 36.51 22.18
CA SER A 6 -18.91 35.16 21.68
C SER A 6 -17.78 34.81 20.72
N LEU A 7 -16.79 34.09 21.24
CA LEU A 7 -15.69 33.54 20.47
C LEU A 7 -16.25 32.40 19.60
N PHE A 8 -16.58 32.70 18.34
CA PHE A 8 -16.83 31.66 17.34
C PHE A 8 -15.50 30.96 17.05
N LEU A 9 -15.25 29.83 17.71
CA LEU A 9 -14.20 28.90 17.34
C LEU A 9 -14.61 28.24 16.01
N LEU A 10 -14.06 28.74 14.90
CA LEU A 10 -14.01 27.99 13.64
C LEU A 10 -13.12 26.77 13.90
N VAL A 11 -13.73 25.61 14.11
CA VAL A 11 -13.03 24.34 13.97
C VAL A 11 -12.87 24.11 12.48
N ALA A 12 -11.68 24.40 11.95
CA ALA A 12 -11.33 23.98 10.60
C ALA A 12 -11.36 22.45 10.59
N SER A 13 -12.37 21.87 9.96
CA SER A 13 -12.35 20.46 9.60
C SER A 13 -11.18 20.30 8.63
N LEU A 14 -10.07 19.74 9.10
CA LEU A 14 -9.12 19.07 8.21
C LEU A 14 -9.94 17.98 7.55
N ALA A 15 -10.33 18.18 6.30
CA ALA A 15 -10.86 17.08 5.52
C ALA A 15 -9.70 16.08 5.41
N ASP A 16 -9.86 14.91 6.01
CA ASP A 16 -8.95 13.78 5.85
C ASP A 16 -8.80 13.57 4.35
N ALA A 17 -7.62 13.93 3.84
CA ALA A 17 -7.33 13.88 2.42
C ALA A 17 -7.04 12.43 2.05
N THR A 18 -8.00 11.53 2.24
CA THR A 18 -7.84 10.13 1.86
C THR A 18 -7.81 10.01 0.34
N LEU A 19 -6.87 9.24 -0.19
CA LEU A 19 -6.80 8.85 -1.58
C LEU A 19 -8.01 7.97 -1.91
N TRP A 20 -8.83 8.45 -2.84
CA TRP A 20 -10.10 7.81 -3.19
C TRP A 20 -9.93 6.34 -3.61
N GLY A 21 -10.78 5.48 -3.06
CA GLY A 21 -10.83 4.06 -3.37
C GLY A 21 -9.76 3.21 -2.66
N TRP A 22 -8.85 3.81 -1.89
CA TRP A 22 -7.85 3.08 -1.10
C TRP A 22 -8.31 2.89 0.35
N PRO A 23 -7.94 1.76 1.00
CA PRO A 23 -8.28 1.53 2.41
C PRO A 23 -7.53 2.48 3.35
N GLY A 24 -8.09 2.79 4.52
CA GLY A 24 -7.41 3.64 5.52
C GLY A 24 -6.08 3.06 6.00
N GLU A 25 -5.98 1.72 6.05
CA GLU A 25 -4.75 0.99 6.37
C GLU A 25 -4.68 -0.27 5.48
N PHE A 26 -3.54 -0.51 4.84
CA PHE A 26 -3.36 -1.61 3.90
C PHE A 26 -1.89 -2.02 3.72
N THR A 27 -1.66 -3.23 3.23
CA THR A 27 -0.34 -3.70 2.80
C THR A 27 -0.31 -3.88 1.29
N ILE A 28 0.83 -3.60 0.68
CA ILE A 28 1.16 -3.99 -0.69
C ILE A 28 2.11 -5.19 -0.64
N SER A 29 1.73 -6.28 -1.29
CA SER A 29 2.51 -7.52 -1.36
C SER A 29 2.54 -8.08 -2.78
N SER A 30 3.52 -8.91 -3.10
CA SER A 30 3.38 -9.84 -4.23
C SER A 30 3.04 -11.24 -3.76
N TYR A 31 2.40 -11.99 -4.64
CA TYR A 31 2.05 -13.39 -4.46
C TYR A 31 2.65 -14.21 -5.61
N MET A 32 3.27 -15.33 -5.25
CA MET A 32 3.92 -16.24 -6.17
C MET A 32 3.49 -17.68 -5.87
N ARG A 33 3.24 -18.47 -6.91
CA ARG A 33 3.00 -19.90 -6.80
C ARG A 33 4.18 -20.67 -7.40
N LEU A 34 4.90 -21.40 -6.54
CA LEU A 34 6.07 -22.18 -6.89
C LEU A 34 5.73 -23.67 -6.98
N ILE A 35 6.25 -24.38 -7.98
CA ILE A 35 6.16 -25.86 -8.08
C ILE A 35 7.49 -26.50 -7.65
N ALA A 36 7.43 -27.57 -6.86
CA ALA A 36 8.59 -28.26 -6.28
C ALA A 36 9.44 -29.08 -7.28
N TYR A 37 8.95 -29.34 -8.49
CA TYR A 37 9.69 -30.00 -9.58
C TYR A 37 10.08 -28.99 -10.65
N PRO A 38 11.24 -29.18 -11.32
CA PRO A 38 12.26 -28.15 -11.54
C PRO A 38 11.66 -26.75 -11.72
N PRO A 39 11.97 -25.80 -10.82
CA PRO A 39 11.05 -24.77 -10.39
C PRO A 39 10.55 -23.93 -11.56
N GLY A 40 9.32 -24.20 -11.97
CA GLY A 40 8.50 -23.27 -12.73
C GLY A 40 7.83 -22.32 -11.76
N ASP A 41 7.95 -21.03 -12.04
CA ASP A 41 7.15 -19.99 -11.41
C ASP A 41 5.91 -19.75 -12.28
N TYR A 42 4.73 -19.67 -11.67
CA TYR A 42 3.50 -19.26 -12.37
C TYR A 42 3.40 -17.75 -12.58
N GLY A 43 4.38 -16.99 -12.09
CA GLY A 43 4.46 -15.55 -12.22
C GLY A 43 4.11 -14.86 -10.91
N GLU A 44 4.42 -13.57 -10.88
CA GLU A 44 4.23 -12.68 -9.74
C GLU A 44 2.99 -11.83 -9.98
N THR A 45 2.05 -11.83 -9.03
CA THR A 45 0.90 -10.91 -9.01
C THR A 45 0.98 -10.03 -7.79
N TYR A 46 0.75 -8.73 -7.95
CA TYR A 46 0.78 -7.79 -6.83
C TYR A 46 -0.63 -7.51 -6.30
N TYR A 47 -0.76 -7.48 -4.98
CA TYR A 47 -2.00 -7.29 -4.26
C TYR A 47 -1.90 -6.13 -3.29
N THR A 48 -3.04 -5.47 -3.07
CA THR A 48 -3.28 -4.68 -1.85
C THR A 48 -4.19 -5.48 -0.93
N CYS A 49 -3.85 -5.57 0.35
CA CYS A 49 -4.62 -6.28 1.35
C CYS A 49 -4.99 -5.35 2.49
N ASN A 50 -6.22 -5.44 3.00
CA ASN A 50 -6.67 -4.58 4.09
C ASN A 50 -5.92 -4.87 5.40
N GLY A 51 -5.43 -3.80 6.05
CA GLY A 51 -4.68 -3.87 7.31
C GLY A 51 -3.25 -4.42 7.15
N TRP A 52 -2.63 -4.72 8.30
CA TRP A 52 -1.28 -5.30 8.38
C TRP A 52 -1.32 -6.83 8.50
N HIS A 53 -0.37 -7.54 7.90
CA HIS A 53 -0.17 -9.00 8.01
C HIS A 53 -1.24 -9.92 7.40
N ASN A 54 -2.23 -9.38 6.66
CA ASN A 54 -3.30 -10.19 6.05
C ASN A 54 -2.98 -10.71 4.64
N TRP A 55 -1.72 -10.68 4.19
CA TRP A 55 -1.33 -11.01 2.81
C TRP A 55 -1.47 -12.48 2.43
N CYS A 56 -1.61 -13.39 3.41
CA CYS A 56 -1.90 -14.79 3.13
C CYS A 56 -3.39 -15.10 3.02
N ASP A 57 -4.28 -14.18 3.41
CA ASP A 57 -5.72 -14.31 3.19
C ASP A 57 -6.14 -13.46 1.99
N LEU A 58 -6.06 -14.07 0.80
CA LEU A 58 -6.42 -13.40 -0.45
C LEU A 58 -7.90 -12.95 -0.51
N SER A 59 -8.78 -13.41 0.40
CA SER A 59 -10.14 -12.90 0.49
C SER A 59 -10.21 -11.45 0.97
N GLN A 60 -9.15 -10.97 1.63
CA GLN A 60 -8.97 -9.60 2.10
C GLN A 60 -8.13 -8.75 1.13
N CYS A 61 -7.81 -9.30 -0.04
CA CYS A 61 -6.87 -8.70 -0.98
C CYS A 61 -7.52 -8.42 -2.34
N GLU A 62 -7.09 -7.33 -2.96
CA GLU A 62 -7.44 -6.96 -4.33
C GLU A 62 -6.18 -6.99 -5.19
N ALA A 63 -6.26 -7.67 -6.34
CA ALA A 63 -5.17 -7.66 -7.32
C ALA A 63 -5.03 -6.26 -7.93
N MET A 64 -3.79 -5.79 -8.06
CA MET A 64 -3.51 -4.50 -8.70
C MET A 64 -3.47 -4.66 -10.22
N GLU A 65 -4.09 -3.71 -10.93
CA GLU A 65 -4.05 -3.63 -12.40
C GLU A 65 -2.66 -3.21 -12.89
N HIS A 66 -2.04 -2.29 -12.14
CA HIS A 66 -0.70 -1.83 -12.42
C HIS A 66 0.08 -1.70 -11.13
N PHE A 67 1.31 -2.22 -11.15
CA PHE A 67 2.28 -2.01 -10.11
C PHE A 67 3.67 -1.92 -10.72
N LYS A 68 4.38 -0.83 -10.45
CA LYS A 68 5.72 -0.61 -10.98
C LYS A 68 6.59 0.10 -9.97
N TRP A 69 7.73 -0.51 -9.71
CA TRP A 69 8.85 0.13 -9.03
C TRP A 69 9.75 0.81 -10.05
N SER A 70 10.14 2.06 -9.79
CA SER A 70 11.28 2.67 -10.48
C SER A 70 12.56 2.39 -9.71
N GLY A 71 13.62 1.99 -10.40
CA GLY A 71 14.92 1.74 -9.77
C GLY A 71 14.97 0.44 -8.96
N ARG A 72 15.72 0.44 -7.85
CA ARG A 72 15.99 -0.73 -7.00
C ARG A 72 15.30 -0.55 -5.67
N PHE A 73 14.31 -1.36 -5.32
CA PHE A 73 13.71 -1.31 -3.97
C PHE A 73 14.78 -1.41 -2.85
N PRO A 74 14.69 -0.62 -1.76
CA PRO A 74 13.65 0.38 -1.45
C PRO A 74 13.99 1.78 -1.98
N THR A 75 14.89 1.96 -2.94
CA THR A 75 15.13 3.26 -3.58
C THR A 75 14.21 3.44 -4.79
N GLY A 76 13.76 4.68 -5.00
CA GLY A 76 12.89 5.04 -6.11
C GLY A 76 11.47 5.41 -5.68
N TYR A 77 10.55 5.36 -6.64
CA TYR A 77 9.13 5.64 -6.47
C TYR A 77 8.29 4.46 -6.96
N VAL A 78 7.08 4.34 -6.42
CA VAL A 78 6.08 3.35 -6.84
C VAL A 78 5.01 4.02 -7.64
N TYR A 79 4.56 3.34 -8.68
CA TYR A 79 3.28 3.60 -9.30
C TYR A 79 2.37 2.39 -9.09
N ALA A 80 1.18 2.62 -8.55
CA ALA A 80 0.20 1.57 -8.28
C ALA A 80 -1.21 2.00 -8.67
N GLN A 81 -1.99 1.05 -9.20
CA GLN A 81 -3.40 1.20 -9.53
C GLN A 81 -4.13 -0.11 -9.25
N LYS A 82 -5.30 0.00 -8.62
CA LYS A 82 -6.26 -1.10 -8.48
C LYS A 82 -7.58 -0.71 -9.16
N PRO A 83 -8.46 -1.69 -9.46
CA PRO A 83 -9.75 -1.40 -10.11
C PRO A 83 -10.58 -0.42 -9.28
N ASN A 84 -11.23 0.54 -9.94
CA ASN A 84 -12.14 1.51 -9.31
C ASN A 84 -11.51 2.32 -8.15
N ALA A 85 -10.24 2.70 -8.27
CA ALA A 85 -9.56 3.56 -7.31
C ALA A 85 -8.70 4.63 -8.02
N ALA A 86 -8.31 5.66 -7.26
CA ALA A 86 -7.39 6.67 -7.76
C ALA A 86 -6.00 6.06 -8.01
N TRP A 87 -5.27 6.62 -8.97
CA TRP A 87 -3.90 6.18 -9.25
C TRP A 87 -2.99 6.70 -8.14
N MET A 88 -2.13 5.83 -7.62
CA MET A 88 -1.25 6.14 -6.51
C MET A 88 0.20 6.26 -6.98
N ASP A 89 0.85 7.36 -6.62
CA ASP A 89 2.29 7.49 -6.68
C ASP A 89 2.88 7.50 -5.25
N LEU A 90 3.88 6.66 -4.99
CA LEU A 90 4.59 6.63 -3.72
C LEU A 90 6.00 7.21 -3.88
N TRP A 91 6.31 8.27 -3.15
CA TRP A 91 7.61 8.92 -3.23
C TRP A 91 8.35 8.77 -1.91
N ARG A 92 9.53 8.16 -1.97
CA ARG A 92 10.34 7.92 -0.77
C ARG A 92 10.81 9.25 -0.15
N LEU A 93 10.67 9.36 1.15
CA LEU A 93 11.31 10.40 1.95
C LEU A 93 12.81 10.08 2.04
N GLU A 94 13.64 10.98 1.50
CA GLU A 94 15.09 10.79 1.40
C GLU A 94 15.70 10.43 2.75
N GLY A 95 16.56 9.40 2.77
CA GLY A 95 17.21 8.90 3.98
C GLY A 95 16.36 8.04 4.92
N THR A 96 15.08 7.79 4.58
CA THR A 96 14.17 6.99 5.44
C THR A 96 13.69 5.71 4.75
N ASN A 97 12.92 4.85 5.42
CA ASN A 97 12.20 3.73 4.80
C ASN A 97 10.71 4.02 4.62
N THR A 98 10.35 5.29 4.51
CA THR A 98 8.98 5.78 4.43
C THR A 98 8.73 6.46 3.09
N TYR A 99 7.53 6.28 2.55
CA TYR A 99 7.04 6.92 1.34
C TYR A 99 5.81 7.76 1.69
N ASN A 100 5.66 8.89 1.04
CA ASN A 100 4.41 9.64 1.04
C ASN A 100 3.49 9.11 -0.07
N ILE A 101 2.19 9.08 0.21
CA ILE A 101 1.14 8.70 -0.74
C ILE A 101 0.62 9.95 -1.44
N PHE A 102 0.65 9.94 -2.78
CA PHE A 102 0.10 10.99 -3.62
C PHE A 102 -0.92 10.41 -4.62
N GLU A 103 -1.95 11.19 -4.94
CA GLU A 103 -2.72 10.95 -6.15
C GLU A 103 -1.87 11.31 -7.38
N LYS A 104 -1.78 10.38 -8.34
CA LYS A 104 -1.03 10.63 -9.57
C LYS A 104 -1.69 11.75 -10.38
N ASN A 105 -0.88 12.72 -10.80
CA ASN A 105 -1.34 13.97 -11.43
C ASN A 105 -2.28 14.81 -10.54
N GLY A 106 -2.29 14.56 -9.24
CA GLY A 106 -2.99 15.38 -8.25
C GLY A 106 -2.28 16.70 -7.98
N ASP A 107 -2.74 17.40 -6.95
CA ASP A 107 -2.25 18.72 -6.55
C ASP A 107 -0.99 18.70 -5.66
N GLY A 108 -0.44 17.52 -5.40
CA GLY A 108 0.70 17.33 -4.49
C GLY A 108 0.30 17.20 -3.02
N THR A 109 -0.98 17.08 -2.70
CA THR A 109 -1.45 16.73 -1.36
C THR A 109 -0.95 15.34 -0.97
N VAL A 110 -0.45 15.22 0.27
CA VAL A 110 -0.06 13.93 0.85
C VAL A 110 -1.29 13.29 1.48
N HIS A 111 -1.69 12.14 0.98
CA HIS A 111 -2.87 11.40 1.44
C HIS A 111 -2.58 10.38 2.56
N GLY A 112 -1.29 10.18 2.87
CA GLY A 112 -0.86 9.17 3.83
C GLY A 112 0.60 8.80 3.65
N GLN A 113 1.00 7.69 4.27
CA GLN A 113 2.36 7.17 4.22
C GLN A 113 2.40 5.66 4.06
N CYS A 114 3.53 5.16 3.55
CA CYS A 114 3.87 3.76 3.55
C CYS A 114 5.25 3.54 4.16
N GLN A 115 5.44 2.47 4.91
CA GLN A 115 6.73 2.03 5.44
C GLN A 115 7.13 0.71 4.79
N VAL A 116 8.43 0.56 4.49
CA VAL A 116 8.99 -0.72 4.03
C VAL A 116 8.78 -1.79 5.10
N ASP A 117 8.19 -2.91 4.67
CA ASP A 117 7.95 -4.09 5.52
C ASP A 117 9.10 -5.12 5.40
N SER A 118 8.89 -6.35 5.86
CA SER A 118 9.90 -7.39 6.03
C SER A 118 10.64 -7.77 4.75
N MET A 119 10.01 -7.61 3.57
CA MET A 119 10.49 -8.10 2.27
C MET A 119 10.91 -9.59 2.27
N GLN A 120 10.54 -10.35 3.29
CA GLN A 120 10.86 -11.77 3.35
C GLN A 120 9.67 -12.53 2.77
N PRO A 121 9.90 -13.45 1.82
CA PRO A 121 8.84 -14.32 1.35
C PRO A 121 8.34 -15.20 2.49
N GLU A 122 7.05 -15.14 2.76
CA GLU A 122 6.35 -15.96 3.73
C GLU A 122 5.55 -17.03 3.00
N THR A 123 5.61 -18.27 3.47
CA THR A 123 4.80 -19.37 2.92
C THR A 123 3.39 -19.28 3.48
N CYS A 124 2.42 -19.00 2.60
CA CYS A 124 1.00 -18.96 2.95
C CYS A 124 0.37 -20.36 2.90
N GLU A 125 0.74 -21.16 1.90
CA GLU A 125 0.25 -22.53 1.76
C GLU A 125 1.35 -23.46 1.22
N TYR A 126 1.37 -24.71 1.70
CA TYR A 126 2.22 -25.76 1.15
C TYR A 126 1.49 -27.12 1.20
N ASN A 127 1.40 -27.79 0.05
CA ASN A 127 0.71 -29.08 -0.08
C ASN A 127 1.64 -30.24 -0.48
N GLY A 128 2.96 -30.05 -0.41
CA GLY A 128 3.96 -31.05 -0.81
C GLY A 128 4.45 -30.92 -2.26
N PHE A 129 3.67 -30.27 -3.14
CA PHE A 129 4.01 -30.09 -4.55
C PHE A 129 4.08 -28.62 -4.97
N THR A 130 3.22 -27.78 -4.39
CA THR A 130 3.23 -26.34 -4.61
C THR A 130 3.43 -25.59 -3.31
N SER A 131 4.15 -24.46 -3.37
CA SER A 131 4.24 -23.49 -2.31
C SER A 131 3.70 -22.16 -2.81
N ASP A 132 2.68 -21.67 -2.14
CA ASP A 132 2.18 -20.32 -2.32
C ASP A 132 2.90 -19.42 -1.33
N LYS A 133 3.47 -18.32 -1.84
CA LYS A 133 4.26 -17.39 -1.05
C LYS A 133 3.78 -15.97 -1.26
N ALA A 134 3.76 -15.20 -0.19
CA ALA A 134 3.55 -13.76 -0.22
C ALA A 134 4.87 -13.05 0.15
N MET A 135 5.18 -11.95 -0.52
CA MET A 135 6.29 -11.06 -0.16
C MET A 135 5.71 -9.67 0.15
N PRO A 136 5.60 -9.29 1.43
CA PRO A 136 5.13 -7.96 1.80
C PRO A 136 6.22 -6.91 1.50
N TYR A 137 5.85 -5.85 0.80
CA TYR A 137 6.77 -4.75 0.46
C TYR A 137 6.55 -3.53 1.33
N LEU A 138 5.30 -3.12 1.46
CA LEU A 138 4.93 -1.85 2.08
C LEU A 138 3.71 -2.02 2.97
N HIS A 139 3.76 -1.45 4.15
CA HIS A 139 2.60 -1.23 5.00
C HIS A 139 2.21 0.26 4.93
N CYS A 140 0.96 0.57 4.63
CA CYS A 140 0.48 1.90 4.30
C CYS A 140 -0.71 2.31 5.17
N TRP A 141 -0.81 3.60 5.47
CA TRP A 141 -1.93 4.20 6.18
C TRP A 141 -2.23 5.60 5.62
N GLN A 142 -3.49 6.02 5.73
CA GLN A 142 -3.98 7.32 5.29
C GLN A 142 -4.28 8.22 6.49
N TYR A 143 -4.28 9.52 6.25
CA TYR A 143 -4.66 10.53 7.23
C TYR A 143 -6.16 10.78 7.21
#